data_AF-A0A1U7LHB4-F1
#
_entry.id   AF-A0A1U7LHB4-F1
#
_cell.length_a   1.000
_cell.length_b   1.000
_cell.length_c   1.000
_cell.angle_alpha   90.00
_cell.angle_beta   90.00
_cell.angle_gamma   90.00
#
_symmetry.space_group_name_H-M   'P 1'
#
loop_
_entity.id
_entity.type
_entity.pdbx_description
1 polymer ?
#
loop_
_entity_poly.entity_id
_entity_poly.type
_entity_poly.pdbx_seq_one_letter_code
_entity_poly.pdbx_strand_id
1 'polypeptide(L)'
;MPSRRSKKRSLTYEPLSLTSKSTKKIISEYHKSLKETLETPNPETLKIYQTASQLGQSKTRGGDSSKILLKWIESRDLKILEVGSLSTTNAIAKLGTVERIDLNPTSKEIKKQDFMQRPIDGFKFDLLSLSLVLNFLPSAVERGAMLRQTTNFLSTNGLLFLVLPSACTGNSRYLDQKRLEDIMNILGYEIVEFKIAKKVAYWLWKFCGRVNGATAEKKIVREGGAKNNFCIVL
;
A
#
# COMPACT_ATOMS: atom_id res chain seq x y z
N MET A 1 48.32 -32.58 22.83
CA MET A 1 47.33 -31.51 22.62
C MET A 1 47.30 -31.09 21.15
N PRO A 2 46.25 -31.42 20.39
CA PRO A 2 45.99 -30.80 19.09
C PRO A 2 44.73 -29.91 19.15
N SER A 3 44.92 -28.66 18.76
CA SER A 3 43.92 -27.58 18.64
C SER A 3 42.87 -27.90 17.56
N ARG A 4 41.59 -27.99 17.95
CA ARG A 4 40.44 -28.05 17.03
C ARG A 4 40.06 -26.64 16.58
N ARG A 5 40.48 -26.23 15.38
CA ARG A 5 39.91 -25.06 14.68
C ARG A 5 38.45 -25.35 14.29
N SER A 6 37.51 -24.61 14.88
CA SER A 6 36.10 -24.68 14.48
C SER A 6 35.90 -24.05 13.09
N LYS A 7 35.46 -24.84 12.11
CA LYS A 7 34.95 -24.31 10.85
C LYS A 7 33.62 -23.58 11.12
N LYS A 8 33.63 -22.24 11.11
CA LYS A 8 32.41 -21.43 11.02
C LYS A 8 31.75 -21.73 9.67
N ARG A 9 30.67 -22.51 9.67
CA ARG A 9 29.75 -22.61 8.52
C ARG A 9 29.00 -21.29 8.42
N SER A 10 29.27 -20.53 7.36
CA SER A 10 28.45 -19.38 6.96
C SER A 10 27.08 -19.89 6.53
N LEU A 11 26.06 -19.63 7.34
CA LEU A 11 24.66 -19.88 6.99
C LEU A 11 24.22 -18.84 5.95
N THR A 12 24.44 -19.15 4.67
CA THR A 12 23.73 -18.47 3.58
C THR A 12 22.27 -18.95 3.63
N TYR A 13 21.37 -18.12 4.15
CA TYR A 13 19.94 -18.38 4.12
C TYR A 13 19.43 -18.21 2.68
N GLU A 14 19.07 -19.30 2.02
CA GLU A 14 18.24 -19.22 0.81
C GLU A 14 16.83 -18.75 1.21
N PRO A 15 16.23 -17.78 0.48
CA PRO A 15 14.88 -17.33 0.78
C PRO A 15 13.87 -18.46 0.48
N LEU A 16 13.23 -18.96 1.53
CA LEU A 16 12.12 -19.91 1.45
C LEU A 16 11.03 -19.39 0.48
N SER A 17 10.77 -20.13 -0.59
CA SER A 17 9.69 -19.84 -1.54
C SER A 17 8.32 -20.16 -0.92
N LEU A 18 7.79 -19.24 -0.11
CA LEU A 18 6.47 -19.40 0.54
C LEU A 18 5.35 -19.58 -0.49
N THR A 19 4.33 -20.40 -0.26
CA THR A 19 3.17 -20.54 -1.18
C THR A 19 2.14 -19.41 -0.97
N SER A 20 1.25 -19.16 -1.93
CA SER A 20 0.18 -18.15 -1.80
C SER A 20 -0.78 -18.43 -0.62
N LYS A 21 -0.99 -19.70 -0.27
CA LYS A 21 -1.78 -20.14 0.89
C LYS A 21 -1.04 -19.83 2.21
N SER A 22 0.26 -20.09 2.25
CA SER A 22 1.14 -19.77 3.39
C SER A 22 1.21 -18.26 3.62
N THR A 23 1.35 -17.45 2.57
CA THR A 23 1.34 -15.99 2.65
C THR A 23 0.02 -15.46 3.23
N LYS A 24 -1.13 -15.99 2.81
CA LYS A 24 -2.44 -15.59 3.37
C LYS A 24 -2.57 -15.92 4.85
N LYS A 25 -2.07 -17.08 5.28
CA LYS A 25 -2.09 -17.50 6.69
C LYS A 25 -1.26 -16.54 7.56
N ILE A 26 -0.04 -16.24 7.12
CA ILE A 26 0.87 -15.29 7.79
C ILE A 26 0.23 -13.90 7.91
N ILE A 27 -0.37 -13.38 6.83
CA ILE A 27 -1.05 -12.08 6.86
C ILE A 27 -2.23 -12.10 7.86
N SER A 28 -3.00 -13.18 7.88
CA SER A 28 -4.10 -13.34 8.82
C SER A 28 -3.63 -13.39 10.28
N GLU A 29 -2.52 -14.08 10.56
CA GLU A 29 -1.93 -14.19 11.90
C GLU A 29 -1.36 -12.84 12.37
N TYR A 30 -0.70 -12.09 11.49
CA TYR A 30 -0.22 -10.72 11.77
C TYR A 30 -1.36 -9.75 12.09
N HIS A 31 -2.44 -9.79 11.31
CA HIS A 31 -3.62 -8.95 11.57
C HIS A 31 -4.33 -9.35 12.87
N LYS A 32 -4.25 -10.62 13.25
CA LYS A 32 -4.77 -11.12 14.53
C LYS A 32 -3.91 -10.61 15.70
N SER A 33 -2.58 -10.68 15.59
CA SER A 33 -1.68 -10.17 16.63
C SER A 33 -1.82 -8.66 16.84
N LEU A 34 -1.96 -7.86 15.76
CA LEU A 34 -2.21 -6.42 15.88
C LEU A 34 -3.53 -6.06 16.57
N LYS A 35 -4.52 -6.97 16.58
CA LYS A 35 -5.81 -6.76 17.25
C LYS A 35 -5.80 -7.23 18.69
N GLU A 36 -5.04 -8.27 19.00
CA GLU A 36 -4.99 -8.89 20.33
C GLU A 36 -3.96 -8.21 21.25
N THR A 37 -2.95 -7.56 20.68
CA THR A 37 -1.90 -6.86 21.44
C THR A 37 -1.85 -5.41 20.98
N LEU A 38 -2.02 -4.46 21.90
CA LEU A 38 -1.65 -3.04 21.68
C LEU A 38 -0.12 -2.86 21.54
N GLU A 39 0.64 -3.95 21.49
CA GLU A 39 2.10 -3.96 21.33
C GLU A 39 2.50 -4.18 19.88
N THR A 40 3.63 -3.58 19.52
CA THR A 40 4.27 -3.76 18.23
C THR A 40 4.52 -5.25 17.93
N PRO A 41 4.13 -5.76 16.75
CA PRO A 41 4.30 -7.16 16.40
C PRO A 41 5.78 -7.55 16.49
N ASN A 42 6.05 -8.79 16.95
CA ASN A 42 7.44 -9.18 17.19
C ASN A 42 8.28 -9.07 15.89
N PRO A 43 9.58 -8.73 16.00
CA PRO A 43 10.43 -8.48 14.83
C PRO A 43 10.50 -9.64 13.83
N GLU A 44 10.34 -10.87 14.30
CA GLU A 44 10.39 -12.08 13.47
C GLU A 44 9.15 -12.23 12.57
N THR A 45 7.96 -12.00 13.13
CA THR A 45 6.67 -11.99 12.42
C THR A 45 6.64 -10.89 11.37
N LEU A 46 7.16 -9.72 11.73
CA LEU A 46 7.28 -8.58 10.82
C LEU A 46 8.22 -8.87 9.64
N LYS A 47 9.36 -9.52 9.92
CA LYS A 47 10.32 -9.95 8.89
C LYS A 47 9.70 -10.98 7.95
N ILE A 48 8.97 -11.98 8.47
CA ILE A 48 8.29 -12.99 7.66
C ILE A 48 7.23 -12.34 6.75
N TYR A 49 6.43 -11.42 7.29
CA TYR A 49 5.45 -10.66 6.51
C TYR A 49 6.11 -9.83 5.40
N GLN A 50 7.22 -9.16 5.73
CA GLN A 50 7.94 -8.34 4.78
C GLN A 50 8.56 -9.18 3.67
N THR A 51 9.15 -10.32 4.00
CA THR A 51 9.63 -11.32 3.03
C THR A 51 8.48 -11.83 2.16
N ALA A 52 7.32 -12.12 2.73
CA ALA A 52 6.15 -12.57 1.97
C ALA A 52 5.61 -11.48 1.02
N SER A 53 5.65 -10.22 1.41
CA SER A 53 5.25 -9.07 0.60
C SER A 53 6.24 -8.81 -0.55
N GLN A 54 7.55 -8.91 -0.29
CA GLN A 54 8.60 -8.87 -1.33
C GLN A 54 8.45 -10.04 -2.33
N LEU A 55 8.21 -11.26 -1.84
CA LEU A 55 7.91 -12.42 -2.68
C LEU A 55 6.62 -12.21 -3.48
N GLY A 56 5.64 -11.49 -2.93
CA GLY A 56 4.41 -11.06 -3.61
C GLY A 56 4.66 -10.09 -4.77
N GLN A 57 5.68 -9.24 -4.68
CA GLN A 57 6.12 -8.34 -5.76
C GLN A 57 6.91 -9.06 -6.86
N SER A 58 7.24 -10.35 -6.71
CA SER A 58 7.87 -11.11 -7.78
C SER A 58 6.99 -11.11 -9.05
N LYS A 59 7.62 -11.22 -10.23
CA LYS A 59 6.94 -11.19 -11.54
C LYS A 59 5.78 -12.20 -11.65
N THR A 60 5.86 -13.31 -10.93
CA THR A 60 4.87 -14.39 -10.92
C THR A 60 3.71 -14.16 -9.96
N ARG A 61 3.79 -13.20 -9.03
CA ARG A 61 2.82 -13.03 -7.92
C ARG A 61 2.17 -11.66 -7.75
N GLY A 62 2.59 -10.68 -8.53
CA GLY A 62 2.00 -9.33 -8.50
C GLY A 62 2.81 -8.35 -9.33
N GLY A 63 4.13 -8.54 -9.34
CA GLY A 63 5.05 -7.65 -10.03
C GLY A 63 5.08 -6.26 -9.41
N ASP A 64 5.93 -5.42 -9.98
CA ASP A 64 5.94 -4.00 -9.69
C ASP A 64 4.72 -3.31 -10.35
N SER A 65 3.76 -2.93 -9.50
CA SER A 65 2.51 -2.26 -9.89
C SER A 65 2.74 -0.96 -10.65
N SER A 66 3.85 -0.26 -10.39
CA SER A 66 4.13 1.04 -11.01
C SER A 66 4.43 0.95 -12.51
N LYS A 67 4.61 -0.25 -13.07
CA LYS A 67 4.64 -0.45 -14.52
C LYS A 67 3.34 -0.07 -15.21
N ILE A 68 2.21 -0.09 -14.49
CA ILE A 68 0.94 0.42 -15.01
C ILE A 68 0.99 1.95 -15.12
N LEU A 69 1.58 2.65 -14.15
CA LEU A 69 1.74 4.11 -14.20
C LEU A 69 2.52 4.57 -15.43
N LEU A 70 3.55 3.84 -15.84
CA LEU A 70 4.33 4.16 -17.05
C LEU A 70 3.53 4.13 -18.35
N LYS A 71 2.32 3.53 -18.33
CA LYS A 71 1.40 3.50 -19.48
C LYS A 71 0.35 4.61 -19.43
N TRP A 72 0.16 5.20 -18.25
CA TRP A 72 -0.86 6.23 -17.99
C TRP A 72 -0.27 7.62 -17.93
N ILE A 73 1.01 7.75 -17.59
CA ILE A 73 1.70 9.02 -17.42
C ILE A 73 2.82 9.12 -18.44
N GLU A 74 2.72 10.11 -19.32
CA GLU A 74 3.76 10.44 -20.30
C GLU A 74 4.83 11.36 -19.70
N SER A 75 4.42 12.29 -18.82
CA SER A 75 5.31 13.27 -18.18
C SER A 75 6.44 12.59 -17.42
N ARG A 76 7.64 13.14 -17.60
CA ARG A 76 8.82 12.84 -16.80
C ARG A 76 9.04 13.99 -15.80
N ASP A 77 9.97 13.82 -14.88
CA ASP A 77 10.38 14.82 -13.87
C ASP A 77 9.34 15.18 -12.80
N LEU A 78 8.47 14.24 -12.45
CA LEU A 78 7.55 14.39 -11.31
C LEU A 78 8.29 14.34 -9.96
N LYS A 79 7.83 15.11 -8.96
CA LYS A 79 8.15 14.88 -7.55
C LYS A 79 7.21 13.83 -6.99
N ILE A 80 7.76 12.70 -6.55
CA ILE A 80 6.98 11.51 -6.21
C ILE A 80 7.19 11.12 -4.74
N LEU A 81 6.09 10.84 -4.03
CA LEU A 81 6.13 10.15 -2.74
C LEU A 81 5.66 8.70 -2.90
N GLU A 82 6.52 7.75 -2.62
CA GLU A 82 6.18 6.31 -2.62
C GLU A 82 6.11 5.80 -1.18
N VAL A 83 4.87 5.54 -0.72
CA VAL A 83 4.60 5.02 0.63
C VAL A 83 4.55 3.49 0.58
N GLY A 84 5.18 2.83 1.55
CA GLY A 84 5.25 1.37 1.60
C GLY A 84 6.22 0.78 0.58
N SER A 85 7.29 1.51 0.26
CA SER A 85 8.26 1.08 -0.75
C SER A 85 9.07 -0.11 -0.24
N LEU A 86 9.03 -1.22 -0.99
CA LEU A 86 9.85 -2.41 -0.72
C LEU A 86 11.13 -2.48 -1.56
N SER A 87 11.27 -1.63 -2.58
CA SER A 87 12.38 -1.68 -3.54
C SER A 87 12.68 -0.29 -4.13
N THR A 88 13.96 0.03 -4.24
CA THR A 88 14.45 1.27 -4.86
C THR A 88 14.40 1.23 -6.39
N THR A 89 14.16 0.05 -6.97
CA THR A 89 14.19 -0.18 -8.42
C THR A 89 12.80 -0.27 -9.06
N ASN A 90 11.75 0.10 -8.29
CA ASN A 90 10.40 0.20 -8.82
C ASN A 90 10.35 1.16 -10.02
N ALA A 91 9.58 0.79 -11.03
CA ALA A 91 9.48 1.46 -12.32
C ALA A 91 8.97 2.90 -12.20
N ILE A 92 8.29 3.26 -11.10
CA ILE A 92 7.90 4.62 -10.74
C ILE A 92 9.08 5.59 -10.74
N ALA A 93 10.30 5.11 -10.46
CA ALA A 93 11.54 5.90 -10.53
C ALA A 93 11.80 6.50 -11.92
N LYS A 94 11.21 5.92 -12.98
CA LYS A 94 11.35 6.44 -14.34
C LYS A 94 10.47 7.66 -14.61
N LEU A 95 9.58 8.03 -13.68
CA LEU A 95 8.67 9.17 -13.84
C LEU A 95 9.21 10.46 -13.21
N GLY A 96 10.28 10.38 -12.41
CA GLY A 96 10.91 11.56 -11.80
C GLY A 96 11.65 11.24 -10.50
N THR A 97 11.79 12.24 -9.64
CA THR A 97 12.47 12.13 -8.35
C THR A 97 11.54 11.52 -7.31
N VAL A 98 11.96 10.43 -6.68
CA VAL A 98 11.13 9.66 -5.73
C VAL A 98 11.69 9.73 -4.32
N GLU A 99 10.90 10.29 -3.40
CA GLU A 99 11.06 10.06 -1.97
C GLU A 99 10.34 8.76 -1.58
N ARG A 100 11.06 7.86 -0.92
CA ARG A 100 10.55 6.54 -0.52
C ARG A 100 10.47 6.44 0.99
N ILE A 101 9.30 6.04 1.48
CA ILE A 101 9.09 5.79 2.91
C ILE A 101 8.51 4.40 3.15
N ASP A 102 8.89 3.79 4.25
CA ASP A 102 8.31 2.55 4.75
C ASP A 102 8.43 2.50 6.28
N LEU A 103 7.54 1.79 6.97
CA LEU A 103 7.65 1.57 8.41
C LEU A 103 8.85 0.68 8.76
N ASN A 104 9.25 -0.19 7.82
CA ASN A 104 10.31 -1.16 7.94
C ASN A 104 11.11 -1.16 6.63
N PRO A 105 12.03 -0.21 6.40
CA PRO A 105 12.72 -0.13 5.12
C PRO A 105 13.61 -1.36 4.84
N THR A 106 13.67 -1.74 3.56
CA THR A 106 14.47 -2.90 3.08
C THR A 106 15.90 -2.51 2.67
N SER A 107 16.16 -1.21 2.54
CA SER A 107 17.43 -0.61 2.12
C SER A 107 17.58 0.77 2.76
N LYS A 108 18.77 1.37 2.69
CA LYS A 108 19.05 2.67 3.34
C LYS A 108 18.45 3.86 2.60
N GLU A 109 18.15 3.66 1.32
CA GLU A 109 17.56 4.62 0.39
C GLU A 109 16.03 4.74 0.58
N ILE A 110 15.44 3.86 1.39
CA ILE A 110 14.04 3.95 1.82
C ILE A 110 14.05 4.48 3.26
N LYS A 111 13.43 5.64 3.47
CA LYS A 111 13.37 6.28 4.77
C LYS A 111 12.42 5.53 5.69
N LYS A 112 12.87 5.19 6.91
CA LYS A 112 11.97 4.70 7.96
C LYS A 112 11.05 5.84 8.41
N GLN A 113 9.78 5.81 8.04
CA GLN A 113 8.81 6.84 8.42
C GLN A 113 7.38 6.31 8.35
N ASP A 114 6.57 6.68 9.35
CA ASP A 114 5.12 6.52 9.32
C ASP A 114 4.49 7.67 8.52
N PHE A 115 3.76 7.34 7.45
CA PHE A 115 3.05 8.33 6.64
C PHE A 115 1.98 9.08 7.44
N MET A 116 1.29 8.40 8.37
CA MET A 116 0.23 9.01 9.18
C MET A 116 0.77 10.00 10.21
N GLN A 117 2.06 9.89 10.56
CA GLN A 117 2.75 10.80 11.47
C GLN A 117 3.68 11.77 10.73
N ARG A 118 3.69 11.76 9.39
CA ARG A 118 4.53 12.67 8.62
C ARG A 118 4.08 14.12 8.88
N PRO A 119 5.00 15.03 9.25
CA PRO A 119 4.66 16.43 9.46
C PRO A 119 4.21 17.08 8.15
N ILE A 120 3.23 17.97 8.25
CA ILE A 120 2.74 18.77 7.13
C ILE A 120 3.62 20.03 7.07
N ASP A 121 4.65 20.00 6.23
CA ASP A 121 5.69 21.03 6.10
C ASP A 121 5.46 21.97 4.89
N GLY A 122 4.33 21.84 4.21
CA GLY A 122 3.97 22.63 3.03
C GLY A 122 4.57 22.10 1.71
N PHE A 123 5.50 21.14 1.75
CA PHE A 123 6.03 20.53 0.55
C PHE A 123 4.96 19.65 -0.13
N LYS A 124 4.83 19.79 -1.46
CA LYS A 124 3.84 19.08 -2.27
C LYS A 124 4.48 18.23 -3.37
N PHE A 125 3.93 17.04 -3.52
CA PHE A 125 4.28 16.06 -4.54
C PHE A 125 3.31 16.13 -5.72
N ASP A 126 3.82 15.83 -6.90
CA ASP A 126 3.03 15.75 -8.14
C ASP A 126 2.39 14.36 -8.29
N LEU A 127 2.97 13.34 -7.65
CA LEU A 127 2.43 11.98 -7.60
C LEU A 127 2.66 11.35 -6.22
N LEU A 128 1.64 10.73 -5.66
CA LEU A 128 1.71 9.92 -4.44
C LEU A 128 1.26 8.49 -4.76
N SER A 129 2.06 7.51 -4.39
CA SER A 129 1.77 6.09 -4.59
C SER A 129 1.40 5.39 -3.29
N LEU A 130 0.18 4.84 -3.24
CA LEU A 130 -0.31 3.93 -2.21
C LEU A 130 -0.54 2.54 -2.83
N SER A 131 0.53 1.91 -3.32
CA SER A 131 0.42 0.59 -3.95
C SER A 131 0.34 -0.53 -2.91
N LEU A 132 -0.85 -1.11 -2.73
CA LEU A 132 -1.12 -2.19 -1.75
C LEU A 132 -0.78 -1.78 -0.30
N VAL A 133 -0.92 -0.49 0.04
CA VAL A 133 -0.65 0.02 1.39
C VAL A 133 -1.95 0.09 2.20
N LEU A 134 -2.96 0.75 1.63
CA LEU A 134 -4.23 1.04 2.31
C LEU A 134 -4.95 -0.23 2.81
N ASN A 135 -4.80 -1.36 2.11
CA ASN A 135 -5.44 -2.62 2.49
C ASN A 135 -4.88 -3.27 3.77
N PHE A 136 -3.75 -2.79 4.29
CA PHE A 136 -3.15 -3.31 5.53
C PHE A 136 -3.57 -2.56 6.79
N LEU A 137 -4.17 -1.38 6.65
CA LEU A 137 -4.70 -0.65 7.80
C LEU A 137 -5.85 -1.44 8.46
N PRO A 138 -5.88 -1.56 9.79
CA PRO A 138 -6.79 -2.49 10.46
C PRO A 138 -8.24 -1.99 10.48
N SER A 139 -8.48 -0.69 10.63
CA SER A 139 -9.84 -0.13 10.72
C SER A 139 -10.28 0.65 9.46
N ALA A 140 -11.60 0.82 9.32
CA ALA A 140 -12.18 1.60 8.22
C ALA A 140 -11.88 3.10 8.34
N VAL A 141 -11.78 3.58 9.57
CA VAL A 141 -11.47 4.98 9.90
C VAL A 141 -10.04 5.30 9.54
N GLU A 142 -9.07 4.44 9.90
CA GLU A 142 -7.66 4.65 9.52
C GLU A 142 -7.48 4.67 8.00
N ARG A 143 -8.22 3.84 7.26
CA ARG A 143 -8.20 3.86 5.79
C ARG A 143 -8.70 5.19 5.24
N GLY A 144 -9.80 5.71 5.75
CA GLY A 144 -10.28 7.04 5.35
C GLY A 144 -9.30 8.15 5.75
N ALA A 145 -8.74 8.07 6.96
CA ALA A 145 -7.75 9.02 7.44
C ALA A 145 -6.49 9.03 6.56
N MET A 146 -5.99 7.87 6.10
CA MET A 146 -4.86 7.80 5.18
C MET A 146 -5.18 8.42 3.83
N LEU A 147 -6.36 8.16 3.27
CA LEU A 147 -6.78 8.82 2.02
C LEU A 147 -6.88 10.33 2.21
N ARG A 148 -7.48 10.80 3.31
CA ARG A 148 -7.54 12.23 3.65
C ARG A 148 -6.14 12.82 3.83
N GLN A 149 -5.22 12.11 4.47
CA GLN A 149 -3.85 12.58 4.66
C GLN A 149 -3.12 12.82 3.34
N THR A 150 -3.44 12.08 2.27
CA THR A 150 -2.84 12.30 0.95
C THR A 150 -3.14 13.68 0.37
N THR A 151 -4.27 14.32 0.74
CA THR A 151 -4.62 15.68 0.29
C THR A 151 -3.65 16.73 0.87
N ASN A 152 -3.02 16.43 2.01
CA ASN A 152 -2.04 17.32 2.64
C ASN A 152 -0.67 17.29 1.96
N PHE A 153 -0.40 16.32 1.08
CA PHE A 153 0.90 16.15 0.43
C PHE A 153 0.86 16.27 -1.09
N LEU A 154 -0.31 16.36 -1.71
CA LEU A 154 -0.43 16.53 -3.16
C LEU A 154 -0.59 18.00 -3.57
N SER A 155 0.08 18.36 -4.67
CA SER A 155 -0.15 19.61 -5.41
C SER A 155 -1.60 19.65 -5.92
N THR A 156 -2.15 20.84 -6.18
CA THR A 156 -3.36 20.93 -7.04
C THR A 156 -3.04 20.31 -8.40
N ASN A 157 -3.94 19.47 -8.92
CA ASN A 157 -3.73 18.59 -10.07
C ASN A 157 -2.71 17.46 -9.87
N GLY A 158 -2.20 17.28 -8.65
CA GLY A 158 -1.36 16.15 -8.29
C GLY A 158 -2.12 14.82 -8.38
N LEU A 159 -1.38 13.74 -8.59
CA LEU A 159 -1.94 12.42 -8.85
C LEU A 159 -1.81 11.50 -7.64
N LEU A 160 -2.84 10.71 -7.35
CA LEU A 160 -2.79 9.60 -6.41
C LEU A 160 -2.90 8.29 -7.19
N PHE A 161 -1.85 7.47 -7.10
CA PHE A 161 -1.89 6.09 -7.56
C PHE A 161 -2.29 5.17 -6.42
N LEU A 162 -3.50 4.61 -6.51
CA LEU A 162 -4.04 3.69 -5.51
C LEU A 162 -4.10 2.29 -6.10
N VAL A 163 -3.56 1.30 -5.38
CA VAL A 163 -3.65 -0.11 -5.77
C VAL A 163 -4.20 -0.92 -4.62
N LEU A 164 -5.24 -1.70 -4.88
CA LEU A 164 -5.86 -2.59 -3.90
C LEU A 164 -6.02 -4.00 -4.49
N PRO A 165 -6.08 -5.05 -3.65
CA PRO A 165 -6.63 -6.33 -4.09
C PRO A 165 -8.04 -6.11 -4.66
N SER A 166 -8.34 -6.69 -5.81
CA SER A 166 -9.65 -6.48 -6.48
C SER A 166 -10.82 -6.96 -5.62
N ALA A 167 -10.59 -7.85 -4.66
CA ALA A 167 -11.60 -8.28 -3.69
C ALA A 167 -12.08 -7.17 -2.74
N CYS A 168 -11.30 -6.09 -2.55
CA CYS A 168 -11.66 -4.96 -1.70
C CYS A 168 -12.90 -4.21 -2.21
N THR A 169 -13.11 -4.17 -3.52
CA THR A 169 -14.27 -3.55 -4.17
C THR A 169 -15.16 -4.58 -4.90
N GLY A 170 -14.60 -5.69 -5.36
CA GLY A 170 -15.32 -6.73 -6.09
C GLY A 170 -16.02 -7.78 -5.22
N ASN A 171 -15.58 -7.98 -3.97
CA ASN A 171 -16.16 -8.98 -3.06
C ASN A 171 -16.32 -8.49 -1.61
N SER A 172 -16.46 -7.18 -1.41
CA SER A 172 -16.74 -6.60 -0.09
C SER A 172 -18.23 -6.36 0.13
N ARG A 173 -18.66 -6.46 1.39
CA ARG A 173 -19.99 -6.07 1.88
C ARG A 173 -20.17 -4.55 1.96
N TYR A 174 -19.10 -3.81 2.23
CA TYR A 174 -19.17 -2.38 2.60
C TYR A 174 -18.47 -1.43 1.63
N LEU A 175 -17.84 -1.96 0.57
CA LEU A 175 -17.18 -1.15 -0.44
C LEU A 175 -17.32 -1.80 -1.81
N ASP A 176 -17.81 -1.01 -2.78
CA ASP A 176 -17.73 -1.32 -4.19
C ASP A 176 -17.02 -0.18 -4.92
N GLN A 177 -16.90 -0.28 -6.24
CA GLN A 177 -16.23 0.74 -7.03
C GLN A 177 -16.92 2.10 -6.94
N LYS A 178 -18.26 2.14 -7.08
CA LYS A 178 -19.03 3.38 -7.00
C LYS A 178 -18.85 4.06 -5.65
N ARG A 179 -18.91 3.32 -4.55
CA ARG A 179 -18.72 3.87 -3.20
C ARG A 179 -17.30 4.38 -2.99
N LEU A 180 -16.30 3.71 -3.56
CA LEU A 180 -14.92 4.22 -3.53
C LEU A 180 -14.84 5.57 -4.28
N GLU A 181 -15.43 5.66 -5.48
CA GLU A 181 -15.51 6.92 -6.24
C GLU A 181 -16.22 8.02 -5.44
N ASP A 182 -17.38 7.74 -4.82
CA ASP A 182 -18.11 8.69 -3.98
C ASP A 182 -17.23 9.22 -2.82
N ILE A 183 -16.48 8.34 -2.15
CA ILE A 183 -15.53 8.68 -1.07
C ILE A 183 -14.38 9.55 -1.59
N MET A 184 -13.79 9.18 -2.73
CA MET A 184 -12.68 9.91 -3.33
C MET A 184 -13.13 11.31 -3.79
N ASN A 185 -14.34 11.43 -4.34
CA ASN A 185 -14.95 12.71 -4.71
C ASN A 185 -15.13 13.64 -3.50
N ILE A 186 -15.55 13.12 -2.34
CA ILE A 186 -15.60 13.89 -1.09
C ILE A 186 -14.22 14.45 -0.73
N LEU A 187 -13.17 13.65 -0.93
CA LEU A 187 -11.78 14.08 -0.70
C LEU A 187 -11.21 14.98 -1.81
N GLY A 188 -12.01 15.38 -2.79
CA GLY A 188 -11.58 16.26 -3.87
C GLY A 188 -10.78 15.57 -4.97
N TYR A 189 -10.93 14.26 -5.12
CA TYR A 189 -10.31 13.50 -6.20
C TYR A 189 -11.29 13.20 -7.32
N GLU A 190 -10.77 13.15 -8.55
CA GLU A 190 -11.48 12.66 -9.73
C GLU A 190 -10.73 11.46 -10.30
N ILE A 191 -11.46 10.46 -10.78
CA ILE A 191 -10.84 9.30 -11.43
C ILE A 191 -10.31 9.71 -12.81
N VAL A 192 -9.05 9.36 -13.10
CA VAL A 192 -8.42 9.59 -14.41
C VAL A 192 -8.30 8.27 -15.16
N GLU A 193 -7.81 7.24 -14.48
CA GLU A 193 -7.61 5.91 -15.05
C GLU A 193 -8.05 4.83 -14.07
N PHE A 194 -8.56 3.74 -14.63
CA PHE A 194 -8.94 2.56 -13.89
C PHE A 194 -8.60 1.29 -14.64
N LYS A 195 -8.06 0.31 -13.93
CA LYS A 195 -7.82 -1.01 -14.49
C LYS A 195 -7.93 -2.09 -13.43
N ILE A 196 -8.57 -3.20 -13.79
CA ILE A 196 -8.44 -4.45 -13.06
C ILE A 196 -7.53 -5.38 -13.86
N ALA A 197 -6.55 -5.98 -13.21
CA ALA A 197 -5.74 -7.04 -13.80
C ALA A 197 -5.53 -8.18 -12.78
N LYS A 198 -5.88 -9.40 -13.20
CA LYS A 198 -5.83 -10.60 -12.35
C LYS A 198 -6.66 -10.42 -11.06
N LYS A 199 -6.00 -10.19 -9.92
CA LYS A 199 -6.60 -10.06 -8.58
C LYS A 199 -6.31 -8.70 -7.93
N VAL A 200 -5.92 -7.72 -8.74
CA VAL A 200 -5.50 -6.40 -8.30
C VAL A 200 -6.24 -5.35 -9.14
N ALA A 201 -6.66 -4.28 -8.49
CA ALA A 201 -7.28 -3.13 -9.11
C ALA A 201 -6.38 -1.90 -8.90
N TYR A 202 -6.27 -1.10 -9.95
CA TYR A 202 -5.38 0.04 -10.08
C TYR A 202 -6.23 1.25 -10.41
N TRP A 203 -6.01 2.34 -9.69
CA TRP A 203 -6.65 3.62 -9.95
C TRP A 203 -5.60 4.71 -10.03
N LEU A 204 -5.80 5.65 -10.95
CA LEU A 204 -5.14 6.94 -10.93
C LEU A 204 -6.19 8.00 -10.67
N TRP A 205 -5.99 8.79 -9.63
CA TRP A 205 -6.88 9.87 -9.26
C TRP A 205 -6.16 11.21 -9.40
N LYS A 206 -6.85 12.25 -9.83
CA LYS A 206 -6.36 13.63 -9.86
C LYS A 206 -6.94 14.39 -8.67
N PHE A 207 -6.09 15.02 -7.87
CA PHE A 207 -6.49 15.87 -6.76
C PHE A 207 -6.87 17.27 -7.28
N CYS A 208 -8.13 17.67 -7.10
CA CYS A 208 -8.66 18.95 -7.57
C CYS A 208 -8.56 20.08 -6.54
N GLY A 209 -7.95 19.81 -5.37
CA GLY A 209 -7.68 20.82 -4.34
C GLY A 209 -8.88 21.20 -3.45
N ARG A 210 -10.07 20.66 -3.70
CA ARG A 210 -11.29 20.98 -2.94
C ARG A 210 -11.81 19.76 -2.19
N VAL A 211 -11.49 19.69 -0.90
CA VAL A 211 -12.07 18.68 0.01
C VAL A 211 -13.44 19.14 0.46
N ASN A 212 -14.46 18.30 0.24
CA ASN A 212 -15.79 18.49 0.79
C ASN A 212 -15.78 18.05 2.27
N GLY A 213 -16.40 18.84 3.15
CA GLY A 213 -16.58 18.51 4.57
C GLY A 213 -17.57 17.37 4.84
N ALA A 214 -18.14 16.76 3.79
CA ALA A 214 -19.02 15.60 3.88
C ALA A 214 -18.32 14.39 4.52
N THR A 215 -19.12 13.56 5.17
CA THR A 215 -18.70 12.30 5.79
C THR A 215 -19.11 11.12 4.91
N ALA A 216 -18.48 9.97 5.14
CA ALA A 216 -18.86 8.72 4.49
C ALA A 216 -18.96 7.62 5.54
N GLU A 217 -20.18 7.36 6.01
CA GLU A 217 -20.40 6.36 7.07
C GLU A 217 -20.25 4.92 6.55
N LYS A 218 -20.32 3.94 7.44
CA LYS A 218 -20.32 2.53 7.03
C LYS A 218 -21.69 2.17 6.43
N LYS A 219 -21.73 1.66 5.20
CA LYS A 219 -22.98 1.25 4.52
C LYS A 219 -22.82 -0.12 3.88
N ILE A 220 -23.84 -0.97 3.96
CA ILE A 220 -23.89 -2.22 3.20
C ILE A 220 -24.20 -1.87 1.74
N VAL A 221 -23.30 -2.24 0.83
CA VAL A 221 -23.49 -2.09 -0.62
C VAL A 221 -23.76 -3.42 -1.31
N ARG A 222 -23.46 -4.54 -0.63
CA ARG A 222 -23.70 -5.88 -1.16
C ARG A 222 -24.01 -6.85 -0.04
N GLU A 223 -25.16 -7.52 -0.15
CA GLU A 223 -25.58 -8.57 0.76
C GLU A 223 -24.88 -9.91 0.50
N GLY A 224 -24.89 -10.79 1.50
CA GLY A 224 -24.43 -12.19 1.39
C GLY A 224 -23.31 -12.60 2.34
N GLY A 225 -23.33 -13.88 2.74
CA GLY A 225 -22.42 -14.46 3.74
C GLY A 225 -20.96 -14.60 3.29
N ALA A 226 -20.70 -14.80 1.99
CA ALA A 226 -19.36 -15.03 1.44
C ALA A 226 -18.56 -13.74 1.14
N LYS A 227 -19.02 -12.57 1.62
CA LYS A 227 -18.39 -11.27 1.37
C LYS A 227 -17.38 -10.92 2.46
N ASN A 228 -16.26 -10.33 2.06
CA ASN A 228 -15.33 -9.75 3.02
C ASN A 228 -15.89 -8.43 3.59
N ASN A 229 -15.26 -7.92 4.64
CA ASN A 229 -15.71 -6.72 5.37
C ASN A 229 -14.87 -5.48 5.07
N PHE A 230 -14.20 -5.40 3.91
CA PHE A 230 -13.36 -4.26 3.57
C PHE A 230 -14.21 -2.98 3.47
N CYS A 231 -13.85 -1.94 4.21
CA CYS A 231 -14.68 -0.75 4.37
C CYS A 231 -13.79 0.48 4.50
N ILE A 232 -14.22 1.61 3.95
CA ILE A 232 -13.59 2.91 4.14
C ILE A 232 -14.65 3.86 4.68
N VAL A 233 -14.29 4.67 5.68
CA VAL A 233 -15.18 5.64 6.34
C VAL A 233 -14.46 6.98 6.42
N LEU A 234 -15.15 8.08 6.15
CA LEU A 234 -14.61 9.45 6.19
C LEU A 234 -15.22 10.32 7.28
#